data_AF-A0A2E2S970-F1
#
_entry.id   AF-A0A2E2S970-F1
#
_cell.length_a   1.000
_cell.length_b   1.000
_cell.length_c   1.000
_cell.angle_alpha   90.00
_cell.angle_beta   90.00
_cell.angle_gamma   90.00
#
_symmetry.space_group_name_H-M   'P 1'
#
loop_
_entity.id
_entity.type
_entity.pdbx_description
1 polymer ?
#
loop_
_entity_poly.entity_id
_entity_poly.type
_entity_poly.pdbx_seq_one_letter_code
_entity_poly.pdbx_strand_id
1 'polypeptide(L)'
;MTKLWVMFFTSLLLVSAMNFYAVIREPDMIEIDEIRNFPRETVKIEGVLTSYVRDPYGEGADRIDLQVQEIGGHSVAKIRWNIDWNNDVPPIGTVVTVEGEVSEWNGRIWLQSNGYGAVIAQGETIEFTETKLVEVGQNPEIFSNSSLIIDGWLSESLAPDVTYHSLYLMDNQVYGGADHLLYIQVEGRVIEWVESGSHVRMKGWLQFDERSYRWRLLVQASEVEVLNQGEVAYVDWEAEAYALTYDVGKLVIVTGTVGLDNGEWFVTGPAPTDRLCLLPSDSDLSDSEFEGRSGDWGGRLVWALDEAAVCLDRGFNTTSGRETGEFGDEYTELKDVATDPFSYIGGDYTFQGWITDPISPDYDKGYVGDGEDYYARDTKIRIQFVGEHSEFIEANQEIRFNATVLWSVADGRVVLEARSWILGDAPPPSVLNWGDGYNSWRWDLGKMVQLTGEVVADEDGAQWISRSGSDERVCLLGDGTEYLDQLSIGEPVEWVGRLSMEEIGSDSSAMFCIDVR
;
A
#
# COMPACT_ATOMS: atom_id res chain seq x y z
N MET A 1 -52.11 47.07 -27.80
CA MET A 1 -51.05 46.38 -28.57
C MET A 1 -49.65 46.74 -28.11
N THR A 2 -49.31 48.01 -27.90
CA THR A 2 -47.98 48.47 -27.44
C THR A 2 -47.52 47.87 -26.10
N LYS A 3 -48.40 47.70 -25.11
CA LYS A 3 -48.04 47.07 -23.81
C LYS A 3 -47.65 45.59 -23.93
N LEU A 4 -48.27 44.85 -24.86
CA LEU A 4 -48.00 43.41 -25.05
C LEU A 4 -46.62 43.20 -25.70
N TRP A 5 -46.28 44.06 -26.67
CA TRP A 5 -44.98 44.06 -27.33
C TRP A 5 -43.84 44.42 -26.38
N VAL A 6 -44.03 45.40 -25.49
CA VAL A 6 -43.03 45.75 -24.49
C VAL A 6 -42.79 44.59 -23.52
N MET A 7 -43.85 43.95 -23.01
CA MET A 7 -43.68 42.77 -22.15
C MET A 7 -42.96 41.63 -22.87
N PHE A 8 -43.33 41.35 -24.12
CA PHE A 8 -42.68 40.31 -24.93
C PHE A 8 -41.19 40.60 -25.15
N PHE A 9 -40.81 41.83 -25.53
CA PHE A 9 -39.42 42.20 -25.72
C PHE A 9 -38.61 42.20 -24.41
N THR A 10 -39.19 42.63 -23.29
CA THR A 10 -38.51 42.57 -21.99
C THR A 10 -38.29 41.13 -21.55
N SER A 11 -39.27 40.23 -21.74
CA SER A 11 -39.09 38.80 -21.46
C SER A 11 -38.00 38.17 -22.33
N LEU A 12 -37.99 38.50 -23.63
CA LEU A 12 -36.99 37.97 -24.57
C LEU A 12 -35.59 38.50 -24.26
N LEU A 13 -35.47 39.77 -23.87
CA LEU A 13 -34.21 40.37 -23.46
C LEU A 13 -33.73 39.81 -22.12
N LEU A 14 -34.62 39.53 -21.17
CA LEU A 14 -34.27 38.96 -19.87
C LEU A 14 -33.82 37.50 -20.02
N VAL A 15 -34.53 36.70 -20.83
CA VAL A 15 -34.09 35.33 -21.17
C VAL A 15 -32.76 35.36 -21.93
N SER A 16 -32.61 36.26 -22.90
CA SER A 16 -31.34 36.41 -23.64
C SER A 16 -30.19 36.87 -22.73
N ALA A 17 -30.45 37.77 -21.78
CA ALA A 17 -29.46 38.23 -20.82
C ALA A 17 -29.11 37.14 -19.80
N MET A 18 -30.07 36.33 -19.37
CA MET A 18 -29.80 35.17 -18.51
C MET A 18 -29.02 34.08 -19.24
N ASN A 19 -29.36 33.79 -20.50
CA ASN A 19 -28.59 32.85 -21.32
C ASN A 19 -27.18 33.38 -21.62
N PHE A 20 -27.04 34.67 -21.94
CA PHE A 20 -25.73 35.30 -22.16
C PHE A 20 -24.90 35.34 -20.86
N TYR A 21 -25.54 35.58 -19.73
CA TYR A 21 -24.91 35.53 -18.40
C TYR A 21 -24.45 34.11 -18.04
N ALA A 22 -25.22 33.08 -18.43
CA ALA A 22 -24.82 31.68 -18.26
C ALA A 22 -23.62 31.31 -19.17
N VAL A 23 -23.63 31.73 -20.44
CA VAL A 23 -22.52 31.47 -21.38
C VAL A 23 -21.22 32.17 -20.97
N ILE A 24 -21.28 33.38 -20.40
CA ILE A 24 -20.08 34.08 -19.90
C ILE A 24 -19.48 33.43 -18.65
N ARG A 25 -20.26 32.60 -17.94
CA ARG A 25 -19.86 31.93 -16.70
C ARG A 25 -19.67 30.42 -16.86
N GLU A 26 -19.58 29.92 -18.09
CA GLU A 26 -19.17 28.52 -18.25
C GLU A 26 -17.80 28.35 -17.58
N PRO A 27 -17.69 27.42 -16.61
CA PRO A 27 -16.44 27.20 -15.91
C PRO A 27 -15.36 26.75 -16.88
N ASP A 28 -14.14 27.24 -16.67
CA ASP A 28 -13.01 26.89 -17.52
C ASP A 28 -12.72 25.38 -17.42
N MET A 29 -12.40 24.79 -18.57
CA MET A 29 -11.92 23.42 -18.62
C MET A 29 -10.42 23.43 -18.28
N ILE A 30 -10.07 22.68 -17.24
CA ILE A 30 -8.70 22.56 -16.74
C ILE A 30 -8.24 21.10 -16.84
N GLU A 31 -6.93 20.91 -16.83
CA GLU A 31 -6.33 19.58 -16.70
C GLU A 31 -6.46 19.07 -15.26
N ILE A 32 -6.49 17.76 -15.09
CA ILE A 32 -6.74 17.12 -13.79
C ILE A 32 -5.59 17.37 -12.79
N ASP A 33 -4.36 17.45 -13.28
CA ASP A 33 -3.16 17.73 -12.47
C ASP A 33 -3.08 19.18 -11.96
N GLU A 34 -3.83 20.09 -12.58
CA GLU A 34 -3.92 21.50 -12.22
C GLU A 34 -4.99 21.81 -11.17
N ILE A 35 -5.86 20.86 -10.79
CA ILE A 35 -6.99 21.09 -9.86
C ILE A 35 -6.56 21.81 -8.56
N ARG A 36 -5.37 21.47 -8.04
CA ARG A 36 -4.76 22.10 -6.85
C ARG A 36 -4.57 23.63 -6.97
N ASN A 37 -4.49 24.16 -8.19
CA ASN A 37 -4.30 25.59 -8.44
C ASN A 37 -5.61 26.40 -8.38
N PHE A 38 -6.76 25.74 -8.26
CA PHE A 38 -8.08 26.36 -8.33
C PHE A 38 -8.92 26.12 -7.05
N PRO A 39 -8.39 26.36 -5.84
CA PRO A 39 -9.11 26.05 -4.60
C PRO A 39 -10.38 26.89 -4.47
N ARG A 40 -11.51 26.24 -4.17
CA ARG A 40 -12.85 26.85 -4.02
C ARG A 40 -13.39 27.52 -5.29
N GLU A 41 -12.85 27.16 -6.46
CA GLU A 41 -13.38 27.59 -7.75
C GLU A 41 -14.23 26.49 -8.37
N THR A 42 -15.24 26.89 -9.17
CA THR A 42 -15.99 25.94 -10.00
C THR A 42 -15.25 25.76 -11.30
N VAL A 43 -14.92 24.51 -11.63
CA VAL A 43 -14.11 24.14 -12.79
C VAL A 43 -14.77 23.00 -13.56
N LYS A 44 -14.32 22.79 -14.80
CA LYS A 44 -14.63 21.59 -15.58
C LYS A 44 -13.38 20.77 -15.79
N ILE A 45 -13.52 19.45 -15.69
CA ILE A 45 -12.48 18.50 -16.08
C ILE A 45 -13.04 17.51 -17.11
N GLU A 46 -12.16 16.98 -17.94
CA GLU A 46 -12.46 15.88 -18.84
C GLU A 46 -11.54 14.70 -18.53
N GLY A 47 -12.09 13.50 -18.49
CA GLY A 47 -11.30 12.31 -18.22
C GLY A 47 -12.10 11.02 -18.40
N VAL A 48 -11.46 9.91 -18.07
CA VAL A 48 -12.03 8.57 -18.19
C VAL A 48 -12.49 8.10 -16.82
N LEU A 49 -13.74 7.64 -16.73
CA LEU A 49 -14.24 7.04 -15.49
C LEU A 49 -13.56 5.68 -15.25
N THR A 50 -12.80 5.55 -14.16
CA THR A 50 -12.04 4.32 -13.83
C THR A 50 -12.62 3.55 -12.65
N SER A 51 -13.30 4.24 -11.73
CA SER A 51 -13.88 3.64 -10.53
C SER A 51 -15.05 4.46 -9.99
N TYR A 52 -15.95 3.80 -9.24
CA TYR A 52 -17.00 4.48 -8.49
C TYR A 52 -17.47 3.68 -7.27
N VAL A 53 -17.96 4.38 -6.25
CA VAL A 53 -18.65 3.80 -5.09
C VAL A 53 -19.99 4.51 -4.90
N ARG A 54 -21.05 3.72 -4.77
CA ARG A 54 -22.39 4.19 -4.43
C ARG A 54 -22.55 4.16 -2.92
N ASP A 55 -23.14 5.21 -2.35
CA ASP A 55 -23.34 5.32 -0.90
C ASP A 55 -22.07 4.95 -0.10
N PRO A 56 -20.99 5.75 -0.20
CA PRO A 56 -19.67 5.39 0.34
C PRO A 56 -19.64 5.06 1.84
N TYR A 57 -20.66 5.48 2.61
CA TYR A 57 -20.76 5.23 4.04
C TYR A 57 -21.81 4.16 4.40
N GLY A 58 -22.58 3.66 3.43
CA GLY A 58 -23.65 2.68 3.68
C GLY A 58 -24.81 3.24 4.51
N GLU A 59 -24.97 4.56 4.54
CA GLU A 59 -25.97 5.26 5.37
C GLU A 59 -27.23 5.63 4.56
N GLY A 60 -27.29 5.25 3.28
CA GLY A 60 -28.31 5.69 2.34
C GLY A 60 -28.14 7.16 1.94
N ALA A 61 -26.90 7.67 1.92
CA ALA A 61 -26.64 9.03 1.51
C ALA A 61 -26.84 9.18 -0.01
N ASP A 62 -27.48 10.28 -0.43
CA ASP A 62 -27.61 10.64 -1.85
C ASP A 62 -26.27 11.16 -2.38
N ARG A 63 -25.34 10.23 -2.58
CA ARG A 63 -23.98 10.48 -3.02
C ARG A 63 -23.39 9.27 -3.76
N ILE A 64 -22.67 9.58 -4.84
CA ILE A 64 -21.83 8.64 -5.58
C ILE A 64 -20.43 9.25 -5.68
N ASP A 65 -19.41 8.52 -5.23
CA ASP A 65 -18.02 8.91 -5.41
C ASP A 65 -17.49 8.29 -6.70
N LEU A 66 -16.85 9.10 -7.55
CA LEU A 66 -16.24 8.66 -8.80
C LEU A 66 -14.74 8.96 -8.79
N GLN A 67 -13.97 8.11 -9.44
CA GLN A 67 -12.58 8.36 -9.79
C GLN A 67 -12.51 8.58 -11.30
N VAL A 68 -12.00 9.75 -11.70
CA VAL A 68 -11.83 10.12 -13.11
C VAL A 68 -10.35 10.33 -13.36
N GLN A 69 -9.80 9.52 -14.27
CA GLN A 69 -8.40 9.58 -14.65
C GLN A 69 -8.22 10.43 -15.91
N GLU A 70 -7.11 11.15 -15.99
CA GLU A 70 -6.69 11.90 -17.16
C GLU A 70 -6.51 11.00 -18.40
N ILE A 71 -6.95 11.46 -19.57
CA ILE A 71 -6.83 10.70 -20.82
C ILE A 71 -5.36 10.68 -21.25
N GLY A 72 -4.74 9.50 -21.23
CA GLY A 72 -3.33 9.34 -21.59
C GLY A 72 -2.35 9.85 -20.54
N GLY A 73 -2.84 10.23 -19.36
CA GLY A 73 -2.05 10.67 -18.22
C GLY A 73 -2.17 9.73 -17.02
N HIS A 74 -1.68 10.19 -15.87
CA HIS A 74 -1.57 9.40 -14.63
C HIS A 74 -2.23 10.06 -13.43
N SER A 75 -2.80 11.26 -13.60
CA SER A 75 -3.51 11.97 -12.54
C SER A 75 -4.96 11.51 -12.44
N VAL A 76 -5.48 11.44 -11.21
CA VAL A 76 -6.86 11.02 -10.91
C VAL A 76 -7.53 12.05 -10.01
N ALA A 77 -8.71 12.51 -10.45
CA ALA A 77 -9.59 13.33 -9.64
C ALA A 77 -10.62 12.47 -8.90
N LYS A 78 -10.83 12.77 -7.61
CA LYS A 78 -12.00 12.31 -6.87
C LYS A 78 -13.17 13.26 -7.11
N ILE A 79 -14.33 12.72 -7.47
CA ILE A 79 -15.58 13.47 -7.68
C ILE A 79 -16.58 12.99 -6.65
N ARG A 80 -17.17 13.92 -5.89
CA ARG A 80 -18.33 13.65 -5.03
C ARG A 80 -19.58 14.15 -5.73
N TRP A 81 -20.34 13.22 -6.30
CA TRP A 81 -21.56 13.52 -7.02
C TRP A 81 -22.77 13.42 -6.09
N ASN A 82 -23.30 14.57 -5.67
CA ASN A 82 -24.45 14.65 -4.77
C ASN A 82 -25.76 14.50 -5.55
N ILE A 83 -26.17 13.26 -5.74
CA ILE A 83 -27.42 12.84 -6.37
C ILE A 83 -27.90 11.53 -5.76
N ASP A 84 -29.13 11.14 -6.04
CA ASP A 84 -29.68 9.85 -5.63
C ASP A 84 -28.71 8.71 -5.96
N TRP A 85 -28.30 7.93 -4.94
CA TRP A 85 -27.28 6.88 -5.08
C TRP A 85 -27.68 5.74 -6.03
N ASN A 86 -28.95 5.67 -6.41
CA ASN A 86 -29.51 4.75 -7.40
C ASN A 86 -29.43 5.25 -8.84
N ASN A 87 -28.91 6.45 -9.07
CA ASN A 87 -28.79 7.00 -10.42
C ASN A 87 -27.82 6.18 -11.28
N ASP A 88 -28.08 6.09 -12.58
CA ASP A 88 -27.19 5.37 -13.49
C ASP A 88 -25.83 6.07 -13.58
N VAL A 89 -24.77 5.29 -13.35
CA VAL A 89 -23.39 5.75 -13.51
C VAL A 89 -22.91 5.28 -14.88
N PRO A 90 -22.19 6.11 -15.66
CA PRO A 90 -21.61 5.69 -16.93
C PRO A 90 -20.78 4.40 -16.75
N PRO A 91 -20.68 3.53 -17.78
CA PRO A 91 -19.78 2.39 -17.72
C PRO A 91 -18.33 2.83 -17.48
N ILE A 92 -17.55 1.99 -16.78
CA ILE A 92 -16.11 2.16 -16.64
C ILE A 92 -15.48 2.22 -18.04
N GLY A 93 -14.51 3.12 -18.23
CA GLY A 93 -13.90 3.43 -19.53
C GLY A 93 -14.59 4.53 -20.31
N THR A 94 -15.77 5.01 -19.88
CA THR A 94 -16.46 6.12 -20.56
C THR A 94 -15.74 7.44 -20.33
N VAL A 95 -15.55 8.23 -21.40
CA VAL A 95 -15.08 9.61 -21.29
C VAL A 95 -16.20 10.48 -20.74
N VAL A 96 -15.92 11.17 -19.65
CA VAL A 96 -16.86 12.03 -18.92
C VAL A 96 -16.30 13.45 -18.80
N THR A 97 -17.19 14.43 -18.91
CA THR A 97 -16.93 15.80 -18.49
C THR A 97 -17.61 16.03 -17.14
N VAL A 98 -16.86 16.56 -16.18
CA VAL A 98 -17.35 16.81 -14.82
C VAL A 98 -17.25 18.30 -14.52
N GLU A 99 -18.33 18.88 -14.01
CA GLU A 99 -18.40 20.24 -13.49
C GLU A 99 -18.59 20.20 -11.98
N GLY A 100 -17.69 20.84 -11.22
CA GLY A 100 -17.76 20.84 -9.77
C GLY A 100 -16.93 21.94 -9.11
N GLU A 101 -17.21 22.20 -7.84
CA GLU A 101 -16.41 23.11 -7.00
C GLU A 101 -15.23 22.35 -6.40
N VAL A 102 -14.01 22.85 -6.59
CA VAL A 102 -12.81 22.29 -5.97
C VAL A 102 -12.88 22.49 -4.46
N SER A 103 -12.94 21.38 -3.74
CA SER A 103 -12.96 21.36 -2.28
C SER A 103 -11.70 20.68 -1.76
N GLU A 104 -11.13 21.28 -0.73
CA GLU A 104 -9.95 20.75 -0.05
C GLU A 104 -10.21 20.70 1.46
N TRP A 105 -9.87 19.56 2.07
CA TRP A 105 -9.94 19.37 3.52
C TRP A 105 -8.89 18.37 3.97
N ASN A 106 -8.04 18.76 4.92
CA ASN A 106 -6.98 17.92 5.49
C ASN A 106 -6.11 17.23 4.41
N GLY A 107 -5.67 17.98 3.40
CA GLY A 107 -4.85 17.48 2.29
C GLY A 107 -5.59 16.60 1.27
N ARG A 108 -6.91 16.43 1.42
CA ARG A 108 -7.74 15.71 0.45
C ARG A 108 -8.42 16.70 -0.48
N ILE A 109 -8.20 16.54 -1.78
CA ILE A 109 -8.82 17.37 -2.81
C ILE A 109 -9.88 16.55 -3.55
N TRP A 110 -11.06 17.12 -3.76
CA TRP A 110 -12.11 16.52 -4.58
C TRP A 110 -12.96 17.59 -5.27
N LEU A 111 -13.64 17.20 -6.34
CA LEU A 111 -14.66 18.04 -6.99
C LEU A 111 -16.03 17.77 -6.38
N GLN A 112 -16.62 18.79 -5.78
CA GLN A 112 -17.98 18.77 -5.26
C GLN A 112 -18.96 19.06 -6.40
N SER A 113 -19.57 18.00 -6.93
CA SER A 113 -20.44 18.04 -8.11
C SER A 113 -21.91 17.90 -7.69
N ASN A 114 -22.73 18.91 -7.95
CA ASN A 114 -24.13 18.94 -7.50
C ASN A 114 -25.10 18.83 -8.68
N GLY A 115 -26.04 17.89 -8.58
CA GLY A 115 -27.14 17.74 -9.53
C GLY A 115 -26.83 16.86 -10.74
N TYR A 116 -27.89 16.45 -11.43
CA TYR A 116 -27.87 15.44 -12.49
C TYR A 116 -27.07 15.80 -13.75
N GLY A 117 -26.82 17.10 -13.98
CA GLY A 117 -26.07 17.58 -15.15
C GLY A 117 -24.58 17.78 -14.90
N ALA A 118 -24.09 17.50 -13.69
CA ALA A 118 -22.70 17.77 -13.32
C ALA A 118 -21.70 16.77 -13.92
N VAL A 119 -22.16 15.55 -14.25
CA VAL A 119 -21.34 14.51 -14.90
C VAL A 119 -22.01 14.15 -16.22
N ILE A 120 -21.31 14.35 -17.34
CA ILE A 120 -21.84 14.16 -18.69
C ILE A 120 -20.94 13.20 -19.45
N ALA A 121 -21.50 12.09 -19.94
CA ALA A 121 -20.78 11.15 -20.81
C ALA A 121 -20.69 11.69 -22.25
N GLN A 122 -19.48 11.68 -22.83
CA GLN A 122 -19.21 12.19 -24.18
C GLN A 122 -19.49 11.19 -25.31
N GLY A 123 -19.88 9.96 -24.97
CA GLY A 123 -20.17 8.89 -25.94
C GLY A 123 -18.93 8.19 -26.51
N GLU A 124 -17.74 8.57 -26.05
CA GLU A 124 -16.48 7.88 -26.27
C GLU A 124 -16.18 6.90 -25.12
N THR A 125 -15.60 5.76 -25.44
CA THR A 125 -15.24 4.72 -24.47
C THR A 125 -13.86 4.18 -24.78
N ILE A 126 -13.02 4.11 -23.75
CA ILE A 126 -11.70 3.50 -23.80
C ILE A 126 -11.82 2.08 -23.25
N GLU A 127 -11.38 1.10 -24.05
CA GLU A 127 -11.27 -0.28 -23.59
C GLU A 127 -9.93 -0.47 -22.87
N PHE A 128 -10.00 -0.86 -21.60
CA PHE A 128 -8.83 -1.20 -20.81
C PHE A 128 -8.40 -2.65 -21.08
N THR A 129 -7.09 -2.86 -21.18
CA THR A 129 -6.52 -4.22 -21.24
C THR A 129 -6.39 -4.87 -19.87
N GLU A 130 -6.35 -4.05 -18.83
CA GLU A 130 -6.24 -4.43 -17.44
C GLU A 130 -7.60 -4.38 -16.72
N THR A 131 -7.72 -5.15 -15.63
CA THR A 131 -8.89 -5.14 -14.75
C THR A 131 -8.80 -3.95 -13.81
N LYS A 132 -9.89 -3.17 -13.66
CA LYS A 132 -9.92 -2.05 -12.71
C LYS A 132 -10.25 -2.53 -11.30
N LEU A 133 -9.73 -1.84 -10.29
CA LEU A 133 -9.98 -2.13 -8.87
C LEU A 133 -11.48 -2.21 -8.52
N VAL A 134 -12.31 -1.36 -9.13
CA VAL A 134 -13.77 -1.38 -8.94
C VAL A 134 -14.40 -2.69 -9.42
N GLU A 135 -13.90 -3.29 -10.50
CA GLU A 135 -14.44 -4.54 -11.04
C GLU A 135 -14.15 -5.70 -10.08
N VAL A 136 -12.94 -5.72 -9.51
CA VAL A 136 -12.55 -6.66 -8.44
C VAL A 136 -13.38 -6.39 -7.19
N GLY A 137 -13.56 -5.14 -6.77
CA GLY A 137 -14.32 -4.78 -5.57
C GLY A 137 -15.80 -5.17 -5.65
N GLN A 138 -16.42 -5.02 -6.82
CA GLN A 138 -17.83 -5.35 -7.02
C GLN A 138 -18.11 -6.85 -7.11
N ASN A 139 -17.21 -7.62 -7.72
CA ASN A 139 -17.40 -9.07 -7.87
C ASN A 139 -16.08 -9.84 -7.90
N PRO A 140 -15.39 -9.96 -6.76
CA PRO A 140 -14.05 -10.55 -6.72
C PRO A 140 -14.07 -12.06 -7.00
N GLU A 141 -15.19 -12.74 -6.78
CA GLU A 141 -15.35 -14.18 -7.00
C GLU A 141 -15.13 -14.59 -8.46
N ILE A 142 -15.45 -13.71 -9.43
CA ILE A 142 -15.21 -13.96 -10.86
C ILE A 142 -13.71 -14.14 -11.15
N PHE A 143 -12.86 -13.44 -10.38
CA PHE A 143 -11.42 -13.43 -10.54
C PHE A 143 -10.71 -14.39 -9.57
N SER A 144 -11.47 -15.09 -8.72
CA SER A 144 -10.92 -16.00 -7.73
C SER A 144 -10.09 -17.11 -8.40
N ASN A 145 -8.90 -17.36 -7.87
CA ASN A 145 -7.99 -18.39 -8.37
C ASN A 145 -7.65 -18.22 -9.86
N SER A 146 -7.47 -16.97 -10.30
CA SER A 146 -6.98 -16.63 -11.63
C SER A 146 -5.87 -15.58 -11.55
N SER A 147 -5.01 -15.57 -12.56
CA SER A 147 -4.08 -14.47 -12.76
C SER A 147 -4.80 -13.30 -13.42
N LEU A 148 -4.58 -12.10 -12.89
CA LEU A 148 -5.13 -10.87 -13.41
C LEU A 148 -4.05 -9.80 -13.51
N ILE A 149 -4.22 -8.91 -14.48
CA ILE A 149 -3.42 -7.71 -14.64
C ILE A 149 -4.28 -6.57 -14.10
N ILE A 150 -3.78 -5.87 -13.09
CA ILE A 150 -4.46 -4.75 -12.44
C ILE A 150 -3.57 -3.51 -12.48
N ASP A 151 -4.17 -2.35 -12.70
CA ASP A 151 -3.52 -1.07 -12.52
C ASP A 151 -4.03 -0.37 -11.26
N GLY A 152 -3.16 0.46 -10.68
CA GLY A 152 -3.49 1.31 -9.56
C GLY A 152 -2.25 2.01 -9.01
N TRP A 153 -2.41 2.64 -7.86
CA TRP A 153 -1.36 3.40 -7.19
C TRP A 153 -0.91 2.72 -5.91
N LEU A 154 0.39 2.70 -5.67
CA LEU A 154 0.95 2.08 -4.45
C LEU A 154 0.67 2.94 -3.22
N SER A 155 0.20 2.32 -2.14
CA SER A 155 0.04 3.02 -0.85
C SER A 155 1.39 3.33 -0.18
N GLU A 156 2.39 2.47 -0.38
CA GLU A 156 3.73 2.57 0.22
C GLU A 156 4.81 2.35 -0.85
N SER A 157 6.04 2.79 -0.58
CA SER A 157 7.16 2.57 -1.49
C SER A 157 7.63 1.11 -1.46
N LEU A 158 8.09 0.59 -2.62
CA LEU A 158 8.81 -0.68 -2.71
C LEU A 158 10.32 -0.40 -2.68
N ALA A 159 10.98 -1.03 -1.72
CA ALA A 159 12.42 -0.90 -1.52
C ALA A 159 13.17 -2.05 -2.22
N PRO A 160 14.30 -1.76 -2.90
CA PRO A 160 15.04 -2.76 -3.69
C PRO A 160 15.83 -3.77 -2.85
N ASP A 161 16.13 -3.43 -1.60
CA ASP A 161 16.85 -4.26 -0.63
C ASP A 161 15.95 -5.21 0.15
N VAL A 162 14.63 -5.11 -0.02
CA VAL A 162 13.62 -5.86 0.72
C VAL A 162 13.03 -6.97 -0.16
N THR A 163 13.09 -8.21 0.32
CA THR A 163 12.58 -9.40 -0.40
C THR A 163 11.06 -9.60 -0.34
N TYR A 164 10.37 -8.88 0.54
CA TYR A 164 8.95 -9.07 0.77
C TYR A 164 8.27 -7.75 1.11
N HIS A 165 7.22 -7.39 0.38
CA HIS A 165 6.39 -6.22 0.68
C HIS A 165 4.94 -6.59 0.87
N SER A 166 4.29 -5.95 1.85
CA SER A 166 2.86 -6.05 2.06
C SER A 166 2.25 -4.67 2.24
N LEU A 167 1.39 -4.28 1.29
CA LEU A 167 0.82 -2.94 1.18
C LEU A 167 -0.53 -2.98 0.44
N TYR A 168 -1.05 -1.82 0.02
CA TYR A 168 -2.27 -1.72 -0.76
C TYR A 168 -2.03 -1.12 -2.15
N LEU A 169 -2.78 -1.63 -3.11
CA LEU A 169 -3.02 -0.99 -4.40
C LEU A 169 -4.31 -0.18 -4.33
N MET A 170 -4.26 1.06 -4.78
CA MET A 170 -5.32 2.07 -4.62
C MET A 170 -5.83 2.52 -5.99
N ASP A 171 -7.07 3.02 -6.06
CA ASP A 171 -7.65 3.60 -7.29
C ASP A 171 -7.40 5.12 -7.43
N ASN A 172 -6.60 5.68 -6.52
CA ASN A 172 -6.17 7.07 -6.54
C ASN A 172 -4.73 7.18 -6.03
N GLN A 173 -3.96 8.14 -6.57
CA GLN A 173 -2.58 8.42 -6.15
C GLN A 173 -2.44 8.85 -4.68
N VAL A 174 -3.50 9.38 -4.07
CA VAL A 174 -3.53 9.76 -2.65
C VAL A 174 -4.45 8.84 -1.86
N TYR A 175 -3.93 8.26 -0.79
CA TYR A 175 -4.69 7.37 0.10
C TYR A 175 -6.02 7.98 0.58
N GLY A 176 -6.02 9.23 1.03
CA GLY A 176 -7.24 9.91 1.50
C GLY A 176 -8.29 10.15 0.40
N GLY A 177 -7.90 10.06 -0.87
CA GLY A 177 -8.74 10.18 -2.06
C GLY A 177 -9.24 8.83 -2.60
N ALA A 178 -8.55 7.74 -2.30
CA ALA A 178 -8.90 6.39 -2.76
C ALA A 178 -10.25 5.94 -2.20
N ASP A 179 -11.00 5.20 -3.01
CA ASP A 179 -12.26 4.55 -2.62
C ASP A 179 -12.13 3.03 -2.59
N HIS A 180 -11.22 2.47 -3.40
CA HIS A 180 -10.91 1.05 -3.40
C HIS A 180 -9.47 0.81 -3.00
N LEU A 181 -9.28 -0.18 -2.12
CA LEU A 181 -7.98 -0.64 -1.64
C LEU A 181 -7.93 -2.15 -1.81
N LEU A 182 -6.99 -2.66 -2.61
CA LEU A 182 -6.71 -4.09 -2.72
C LEU A 182 -5.41 -4.39 -1.99
N TYR A 183 -5.44 -5.32 -1.03
CA TYR A 183 -4.23 -5.74 -0.35
C TYR A 183 -3.34 -6.55 -1.29
N ILE A 184 -2.05 -6.23 -1.33
CA ILE A 184 -1.08 -6.90 -2.18
C ILE A 184 0.09 -7.42 -1.36
N GLN A 185 0.64 -8.55 -1.79
CA GLN A 185 1.89 -9.12 -1.30
C GLN A 185 2.83 -9.25 -2.49
N VAL A 186 3.94 -8.53 -2.45
CA VAL A 186 4.98 -8.58 -3.47
C VAL A 186 6.13 -9.42 -2.94
N GLU A 187 6.43 -10.52 -3.63
CA GLU A 187 7.56 -11.40 -3.34
C GLU A 187 8.72 -11.10 -4.27
N GLY A 188 9.96 -11.14 -3.75
CA GLY A 188 11.16 -10.80 -4.49
C GLY A 188 11.59 -9.34 -4.31
N ARG A 189 12.66 -8.95 -5.01
CA ARG A 189 13.27 -7.62 -4.92
C ARG A 189 13.02 -6.81 -6.18
N VAL A 190 12.59 -5.56 -6.01
CA VAL A 190 12.57 -4.58 -7.11
C VAL A 190 13.99 -4.10 -7.42
N ILE A 191 14.24 -3.69 -8.66
CA ILE A 191 15.59 -3.27 -9.10
C ILE A 191 15.97 -1.90 -8.52
N GLU A 192 14.98 -1.00 -8.50
CA GLU A 192 15.11 0.37 -8.03
C GLU A 192 13.94 0.69 -7.10
N TRP A 193 14.05 1.78 -6.34
CA TRP A 193 12.94 2.27 -5.53
C TRP A 193 11.71 2.56 -6.40
N VAL A 194 10.56 2.08 -5.96
CA VAL A 194 9.25 2.46 -6.52
C VAL A 194 8.53 3.26 -5.46
N GLU A 195 8.29 4.55 -5.70
CA GLU A 195 7.80 5.43 -4.64
C GLU A 195 6.31 5.25 -4.33
N SER A 196 5.89 5.57 -3.11
CA SER A 196 4.47 5.65 -2.74
C SER A 196 3.75 6.64 -3.67
N GLY A 197 2.52 6.32 -4.06
CA GLY A 197 1.78 7.06 -5.08
C GLY A 197 2.27 6.81 -6.51
N SER A 198 3.21 5.88 -6.75
CA SER A 198 3.54 5.46 -8.11
C SER A 198 2.36 4.73 -8.76
N HIS A 199 2.07 5.08 -10.01
CA HIS A 199 1.12 4.36 -10.85
C HIS A 199 1.80 3.12 -11.42
N VAL A 200 1.27 1.96 -11.07
CA VAL A 200 1.83 0.66 -11.44
C VAL A 200 0.79 -0.18 -12.16
N ARG A 201 1.27 -1.06 -13.03
CA ARG A 201 0.54 -2.22 -13.53
C ARG A 201 1.19 -3.47 -12.95
N MET A 202 0.40 -4.31 -12.32
CA MET A 202 0.86 -5.54 -11.67
C MET A 202 0.13 -6.74 -12.24
N LYS A 203 0.86 -7.81 -12.52
CA LYS A 203 0.27 -9.13 -12.80
C LYS A 203 0.41 -10.01 -11.56
N GLY A 204 -0.70 -10.56 -11.10
CA GLY A 204 -0.71 -11.35 -9.88
C GLY A 204 -1.87 -12.33 -9.80
N TRP A 205 -1.85 -13.15 -8.75
CA TRP A 205 -2.89 -14.14 -8.47
C TRP A 205 -3.83 -13.64 -7.38
N LEU A 206 -5.12 -13.53 -7.69
CA LEU A 206 -6.11 -13.08 -6.72
C LEU A 206 -6.63 -14.24 -5.89
N GLN A 207 -6.54 -14.08 -4.57
CA GLN A 207 -6.95 -15.09 -3.61
C GLN A 207 -7.76 -14.47 -2.47
N PHE A 208 -8.81 -15.16 -2.04
CA PHE A 208 -9.43 -14.85 -0.75
C PHE A 208 -8.56 -15.42 0.38
N ASP A 209 -8.16 -14.54 1.30
CA ASP A 209 -7.54 -14.90 2.57
C ASP A 209 -8.67 -15.08 3.59
N GLU A 210 -9.09 -16.33 3.79
CA GLU A 210 -10.15 -16.71 4.74
C GLU A 210 -9.84 -16.28 6.17
N ARG A 211 -8.56 -16.09 6.51
CA ARG A 211 -8.14 -15.75 7.86
C ARG A 211 -8.27 -14.27 8.16
N SER A 212 -7.82 -13.43 7.23
CA SER A 212 -7.93 -11.98 7.36
C SER A 212 -9.25 -11.47 6.76
N TYR A 213 -10.14 -12.38 6.32
CA TYR A 213 -11.41 -12.11 5.65
C TYR A 213 -11.30 -11.05 4.56
N ARG A 214 -10.25 -11.13 3.73
CA ARG A 214 -9.97 -10.13 2.69
C ARG A 214 -9.44 -10.78 1.42
N TRP A 215 -9.65 -10.10 0.30
CA TRP A 215 -8.97 -10.44 -0.94
C TRP A 215 -7.54 -9.93 -0.92
N ARG A 216 -6.61 -10.75 -1.42
CA ARG A 216 -5.21 -10.41 -1.59
C ARG A 216 -4.74 -10.74 -3.00
N LEU A 217 -3.87 -9.90 -3.55
CA LEU A 217 -3.15 -10.18 -4.78
C LEU A 217 -1.70 -10.59 -4.46
N LEU A 218 -1.31 -11.77 -4.91
CA LEU A 218 0.08 -12.25 -4.82
C LEU A 218 0.82 -11.86 -6.10
N VAL A 219 1.89 -11.10 -5.99
CA VAL A 219 2.64 -10.51 -7.12
C VAL A 219 4.13 -10.84 -6.96
N GLN A 220 4.80 -11.18 -8.06
CA GLN A 220 6.27 -11.26 -8.06
C GLN A 220 6.85 -9.89 -8.40
N ALA A 221 7.98 -9.50 -7.81
CA ALA A 221 8.58 -8.19 -8.01
C ALA A 221 8.93 -7.91 -9.48
N SER A 222 9.23 -8.95 -10.28
CA SER A 222 9.45 -8.87 -11.73
C SER A 222 8.19 -8.50 -12.54
N GLU A 223 7.00 -8.72 -11.97
CA GLU A 223 5.71 -8.45 -12.59
C GLU A 223 5.14 -7.07 -12.22
N VAL A 224 5.94 -6.24 -11.55
CA VAL A 224 5.60 -4.85 -11.23
C VAL A 224 6.12 -3.93 -12.33
N GLU A 225 5.24 -3.50 -13.21
CA GLU A 225 5.53 -2.49 -14.24
C GLU A 225 5.21 -1.09 -13.68
N VAL A 226 6.22 -0.25 -13.53
CA VAL A 226 6.04 1.15 -13.11
C VAL A 226 5.71 2.01 -14.32
N LEU A 227 4.47 2.48 -14.40
CA LEU A 227 3.99 3.35 -15.49
C LEU A 227 4.38 4.81 -15.23
N ASN A 228 4.31 5.24 -13.97
CA ASN A 228 4.71 6.56 -13.53
C ASN A 228 5.19 6.52 -12.07
N GLN A 229 6.35 7.11 -11.81
CA GLN A 229 6.88 7.22 -10.45
C GLN A 229 6.09 8.26 -9.66
N GLY A 230 5.85 7.99 -8.38
CA GLY A 230 5.19 8.91 -7.46
C GLY A 230 5.90 10.27 -7.43
N GLU A 231 5.13 11.36 -7.48
CA GLU A 231 5.69 12.70 -7.39
C GLU A 231 6.28 12.96 -6.00
N VAL A 232 7.40 13.68 -5.97
CA VAL A 232 7.96 14.22 -4.73
C VAL A 232 7.05 15.34 -4.24
N ALA A 233 6.42 15.15 -3.08
CA ALA A 233 5.51 16.15 -2.52
C ALA A 233 6.31 17.27 -1.82
N TYR A 234 5.84 18.51 -1.94
CA TYR A 234 6.35 19.61 -1.12
C TYR A 234 5.53 19.69 0.16
N VAL A 235 6.19 19.73 1.31
CA VAL A 235 5.49 19.94 2.58
C VAL A 235 4.93 21.35 2.60
N ASP A 236 3.61 21.45 2.71
CA ASP A 236 2.91 22.70 2.94
C ASP A 236 2.88 23.00 4.44
N TRP A 237 3.57 24.06 4.85
CA TRP A 237 3.57 24.53 6.24
C TRP A 237 2.21 25.09 6.68
N GLU A 238 1.35 25.48 5.74
CA GLU A 238 -0.02 25.92 6.07
C GLU A 238 -0.96 24.74 6.41
N ALA A 239 -0.55 23.51 6.08
CA ALA A 239 -1.30 22.32 6.45
C ALA A 239 -1.13 21.99 7.94
N GLU A 240 -2.21 21.50 8.57
CA GLU A 240 -2.13 21.02 9.95
C GLU A 240 -1.13 19.86 10.06
N ALA A 241 -0.36 19.79 11.15
CA ALA A 241 0.66 18.74 11.33
C ALA A 241 0.11 17.30 11.20
N TYR A 242 -1.17 17.10 11.51
CA TYR A 242 -1.85 15.82 11.29
C TYR A 242 -1.95 15.43 9.79
N ALA A 243 -2.02 16.40 8.87
CA ALA A 243 -2.08 16.14 7.44
C ALA A 243 -0.79 15.47 6.92
N LEU A 244 0.36 15.77 7.52
CA LEU A 244 1.64 15.14 7.16
C LEU A 244 1.66 13.62 7.43
N THR A 245 0.77 13.13 8.29
CA THR A 245 0.62 11.68 8.51
C THR A 245 0.12 10.95 7.26
N TYR A 246 -0.57 11.64 6.33
CA TYR A 246 -1.02 11.07 5.06
C TYR A 246 0.11 10.91 4.03
N ASP A 247 1.24 11.59 4.25
CA ASP A 247 2.41 11.56 3.37
C ASP A 247 3.56 10.75 3.96
N VAL A 248 3.35 10.07 5.10
CA VAL A 248 4.31 9.11 5.65
C VAL A 248 4.61 8.02 4.63
N GLY A 249 5.89 7.74 4.43
CA GLY A 249 6.41 6.84 3.40
C GLY A 249 6.70 7.53 2.08
N LYS A 250 6.18 8.74 1.80
CA LYS A 250 6.50 9.48 0.57
C LYS A 250 7.83 10.20 0.67
N LEU A 251 8.49 10.35 -0.48
CA LEU A 251 9.59 11.29 -0.64
C LEU A 251 9.00 12.71 -0.68
N VAL A 252 9.50 13.58 0.20
CA VAL A 252 9.06 14.96 0.28
C VAL A 252 10.23 15.93 0.26
N ILE A 253 9.94 17.18 -0.11
CA ILE A 253 10.85 18.31 0.05
C ILE A 253 10.23 19.30 1.04
N VAL A 254 11.04 19.71 2.02
CA VAL A 254 10.66 20.68 3.04
C VAL A 254 11.57 21.88 2.97
N THR A 255 11.01 23.07 2.74
CA THR A 255 11.78 24.32 2.77
C THR A 255 11.81 24.87 4.19
N GLY A 256 12.99 25.10 4.76
CA GLY A 256 13.06 25.69 6.10
C GLY A 256 14.48 25.81 6.63
N THR A 257 14.59 26.18 7.91
CA THR A 257 15.88 26.33 8.60
C THR A 257 16.08 25.20 9.60
N VAL A 258 17.22 24.53 9.51
CA VAL A 258 17.59 23.45 10.45
C VAL A 258 17.94 24.06 11.80
N GLY A 259 17.43 23.47 12.87
CA GLY A 259 17.78 23.81 14.24
C GLY A 259 17.99 22.57 15.08
N LEU A 260 18.65 22.77 16.22
CA LEU A 260 18.88 21.77 17.25
C LEU A 260 18.34 22.30 18.58
N ASP A 261 17.46 21.53 19.23
CA ASP A 261 16.82 21.93 20.48
C ASP A 261 16.68 20.70 21.36
N ASN A 262 17.20 20.79 22.58
CA ASN A 262 17.30 19.67 23.52
C ASN A 262 17.96 18.39 22.98
N GLY A 263 18.78 18.51 21.92
CA GLY A 263 19.45 17.37 21.28
C GLY A 263 18.67 16.73 20.13
N GLU A 264 17.50 17.25 19.79
CA GLU A 264 16.67 16.81 18.66
C GLU A 264 16.77 17.80 17.50
N TRP A 265 16.90 17.26 16.28
CA TRP A 265 17.00 18.05 15.06
C TRP A 265 15.61 18.36 14.51
N PHE A 266 15.43 19.56 13.98
CA PHE A 266 14.17 19.97 13.37
C PHE A 266 14.39 20.94 12.22
N VAL A 267 13.41 21.01 11.33
CA VAL A 267 13.27 22.06 10.32
C VAL A 267 12.17 23.01 10.79
N THR A 268 12.49 24.31 10.83
CA THR A 268 11.51 25.38 11.11
C THR A 268 11.04 26.03 9.82
N GLY A 269 9.72 26.16 9.70
CA GLY A 269 9.05 26.85 8.61
C GLY A 269 8.94 28.37 8.83
N PRO A 270 8.14 29.06 8.00
CA PRO A 270 7.99 30.52 8.04
C PRO A 270 7.31 31.03 9.31
N ALA A 271 6.34 30.28 9.88
CA ALA A 271 5.66 30.68 11.10
C ALA A 271 6.33 30.09 12.36
N PRO A 272 6.17 30.73 13.53
CA PRO A 272 6.84 30.30 14.78
C PRO A 272 6.38 28.93 15.29
N THR A 273 5.24 28.43 14.79
CA THR A 273 4.66 27.12 15.13
C THR A 273 5.05 26.03 14.14
N ASP A 274 5.65 26.39 13.01
CA ASP A 274 5.97 25.49 11.92
C ASP A 274 7.27 24.77 12.26
N ARG A 275 7.13 23.55 12.77
CA ARG A 275 8.26 22.73 13.19
C ARG A 275 8.03 21.29 12.77
N LEU A 276 8.93 20.77 11.95
CA LEU A 276 8.98 19.37 11.56
C LEU A 276 10.24 18.75 12.15
N CYS A 277 10.12 17.59 12.77
CA CYS A 277 11.28 16.87 13.24
C CYS A 277 12.14 16.38 12.06
N LEU A 278 13.46 16.28 12.26
CA LEU A 278 14.43 15.96 11.22
C LEU A 278 15.33 14.83 11.71
N LEU A 279 15.47 13.77 10.93
CA LEU A 279 16.47 12.72 11.18
C LEU A 279 17.60 12.92 10.15
N PRO A 280 18.72 13.56 10.53
CA PRO A 280 19.79 13.89 9.59
C PRO A 280 20.60 12.66 9.21
N SER A 281 21.06 12.56 7.97
CA SER A 281 22.02 11.51 7.58
C SER A 281 23.38 11.70 8.24
N ASP A 282 24.23 10.66 8.23
CA ASP A 282 25.63 10.77 8.64
C ASP A 282 26.38 11.88 7.87
N SER A 283 26.01 12.11 6.61
CA SER A 283 26.59 13.18 5.79
C SER A 283 26.16 14.57 6.28
N ASP A 284 24.92 14.72 6.71
CA ASP A 284 24.40 15.97 7.28
C ASP A 284 25.09 16.29 8.61
N LEU A 285 25.24 15.28 9.49
CA LEU A 285 25.93 15.42 10.79
C LEU A 285 27.43 15.72 10.65
N SER A 286 28.03 15.35 9.51
CA SER A 286 29.44 15.66 9.22
C SER A 286 29.68 17.11 8.77
N ASP A 287 28.61 17.83 8.40
CA ASP A 287 28.66 19.24 8.02
C ASP A 287 28.53 20.15 9.25
N SER A 288 29.61 20.88 9.58
CA SER A 288 29.64 21.81 10.71
C SER A 288 28.73 23.03 10.54
N GLU A 289 28.24 23.29 9.33
CA GLU A 289 27.29 24.37 9.02
C GLU A 289 25.85 23.85 8.88
N PHE A 290 25.57 22.61 9.29
CA PHE A 290 24.23 22.03 9.18
C PHE A 290 23.20 22.76 10.07
N GLU A 291 23.54 23.05 11.33
CA GLU A 291 22.68 23.82 12.24
C GLU A 291 22.60 25.30 11.79
N GLY A 292 21.38 25.83 11.67
CA GLY A 292 21.13 27.22 11.28
C GLY A 292 21.12 27.46 9.76
N ARG A 293 21.30 26.42 8.96
CA ARG A 293 21.22 26.50 7.50
C ARG A 293 19.77 26.53 7.03
N SER A 294 19.45 27.45 6.14
CA SER A 294 18.17 27.50 5.43
C SER A 294 18.32 26.87 4.04
N GLY A 295 17.32 26.11 3.61
CA GLY A 295 17.31 25.48 2.30
C GLY A 295 16.12 24.57 2.08
N ASP A 296 16.19 23.83 0.98
CA ASP A 296 15.24 22.77 0.64
C ASP A 296 15.83 21.43 1.08
N TRP A 297 15.11 20.75 1.96
CA TRP A 297 15.52 19.49 2.58
C TRP A 297 14.66 18.36 2.01
N GLY A 298 15.25 17.55 1.14
CA GLY A 298 14.62 16.33 0.62
C GLY A 298 14.81 15.16 1.58
N GLY A 299 13.77 14.35 1.79
CA GLY A 299 13.82 13.16 2.64
C GLY A 299 12.51 12.37 2.56
N ARG A 300 12.45 11.23 3.25
CA ARG A 300 11.23 10.44 3.37
C ARG A 300 10.51 10.84 4.65
N LEU A 301 9.20 11.09 4.61
CA LEU A 301 8.46 11.26 5.85
C LEU A 301 8.36 9.92 6.55
N VAL A 302 8.79 9.88 7.81
CA VAL A 302 8.68 8.71 8.67
C VAL A 302 7.93 9.12 9.93
N TRP A 303 7.23 8.19 10.54
CA TRP A 303 6.82 8.35 11.92
C TRP A 303 8.04 8.08 12.79
N ALA A 304 8.61 9.09 13.45
CA ALA A 304 9.76 8.87 14.31
C ALA A 304 9.33 8.61 15.76
N LEU A 305 10.00 7.61 16.30
CA LEU A 305 9.53 6.84 17.42
C LEU A 305 9.94 7.46 18.75
N ASP A 306 11.04 8.19 18.77
CA ASP A 306 11.54 8.90 19.95
C ASP A 306 10.83 10.25 20.14
N GLU A 307 10.47 10.94 19.06
CA GLU A 307 9.76 12.24 19.14
C GLU A 307 8.23 12.12 19.16
N ALA A 308 7.68 10.92 18.92
CA ALA A 308 6.23 10.67 18.76
C ALA A 308 5.58 11.64 17.75
N ALA A 309 6.29 11.89 16.65
CA ALA A 309 5.94 12.87 15.64
C ALA A 309 6.35 12.39 14.24
N VAL A 310 5.76 13.00 13.22
CA VAL A 310 6.24 12.82 11.84
C VAL A 310 7.57 13.56 11.69
N CYS A 311 8.58 12.89 11.16
CA CYS A 311 9.90 13.44 10.91
C CYS A 311 10.31 13.26 9.45
N LEU A 312 11.18 14.17 9.00
CA LEU A 312 11.85 14.06 7.72
C LEU A 312 13.11 13.22 7.90
N ASP A 313 13.08 11.98 7.42
CA ASP A 313 14.26 11.11 7.38
C ASP A 313 15.09 11.38 6.13
N ARG A 314 16.36 11.76 6.34
CA ARG A 314 17.32 12.02 5.28
C ARG A 314 18.30 10.87 5.04
N GLY A 315 18.04 9.70 5.63
CA GLY A 315 18.92 8.54 5.62
C GLY A 315 19.63 8.35 6.96
N PHE A 316 18.95 8.65 8.06
CA PHE A 316 19.44 8.37 9.41
C PHE A 316 19.14 6.91 9.75
N ASN A 317 20.15 6.17 10.21
CA ASN A 317 19.94 4.82 10.69
C ASN A 317 19.29 4.88 12.08
N THR A 318 17.98 4.62 12.14
CA THR A 318 17.16 4.64 13.37
C THR A 318 17.54 3.56 14.39
N THR A 319 18.52 2.71 14.10
CA THR A 319 19.00 1.63 14.99
C THR A 319 19.86 2.08 16.17
N SER A 320 19.99 3.39 16.44
CA SER A 320 20.77 3.85 17.60
C SER A 320 20.05 3.64 18.93
N GLY A 321 20.09 2.39 19.39
CA GLY A 321 20.27 1.94 20.77
C GLY A 321 19.30 2.45 21.83
N ARG A 322 18.37 1.60 22.25
CA ARG A 322 17.73 1.69 23.57
C ARG A 322 17.34 0.31 24.10
N GLU A 323 17.43 0.22 25.43
CA GLU A 323 17.51 -0.99 26.23
C GLU A 323 16.25 -1.85 26.15
N THR A 324 16.45 -3.16 26.02
CA THR A 324 15.45 -4.20 26.23
C THR A 324 14.86 -4.07 27.64
N GLY A 325 13.66 -3.51 27.74
CA GLY A 325 12.92 -3.48 29.01
C GLY A 325 12.63 -4.89 29.52
N GLU A 326 12.59 -5.06 30.84
CA GLU A 326 12.14 -6.31 31.46
C GLU A 326 10.67 -6.56 31.12
N PHE A 327 10.35 -7.77 30.65
CA PHE A 327 8.97 -8.19 30.40
C PHE A 327 8.30 -8.54 31.74
N GLY A 328 7.21 -7.84 32.07
CA GLY A 328 6.34 -8.20 33.19
C GLY A 328 5.54 -9.48 32.90
N ASP A 329 4.92 -10.04 33.94
CA ASP A 329 4.08 -11.24 33.81
C ASP A 329 2.72 -10.95 33.15
N GLU A 330 2.23 -9.71 33.23
CA GLU A 330 0.97 -9.28 32.63
C GLU A 330 1.15 -8.88 31.16
N TYR A 331 0.17 -9.20 30.31
CA TYR A 331 0.11 -8.80 28.91
C TYR A 331 -1.31 -8.38 28.54
N THR A 332 -1.41 -7.53 27.52
CA THR A 332 -2.67 -7.08 26.93
C THR A 332 -3.11 -8.08 25.88
N GLU A 333 -4.39 -8.47 25.90
CA GLU A 333 -4.94 -9.38 24.90
C GLU A 333 -5.07 -8.66 23.55
N LEU A 334 -4.61 -9.30 22.46
CA LEU A 334 -4.75 -8.74 21.11
C LEU A 334 -6.22 -8.45 20.79
N LYS A 335 -7.13 -9.28 21.27
CA LYS A 335 -8.58 -9.13 21.07
C LYS A 335 -9.12 -7.81 21.63
N ASP A 336 -8.62 -7.35 22.76
CA ASP A 336 -9.09 -6.10 23.38
C ASP A 336 -8.76 -4.90 22.48
N VAL A 337 -7.52 -4.88 21.97
CA VAL A 337 -7.07 -3.85 21.02
C VAL A 337 -7.81 -3.94 19.69
N ALA A 338 -8.06 -5.14 19.18
CA ALA A 338 -8.81 -5.31 17.93
C ALA A 338 -10.28 -4.86 18.06
N THR A 339 -10.88 -5.03 19.24
CA THR A 339 -12.30 -4.71 19.47
C THR A 339 -12.53 -3.23 19.73
N ASP A 340 -11.63 -2.56 20.46
CA ASP A 340 -11.73 -1.13 20.76
C ASP A 340 -10.38 -0.41 20.62
N PRO A 341 -9.87 -0.28 19.39
CA PRO A 341 -8.50 0.21 19.18
C PRO A 341 -8.28 1.64 19.67
N PHE A 342 -9.30 2.50 19.59
CA PHE A 342 -9.18 3.90 19.96
C PHE A 342 -8.95 4.13 21.47
N SER A 343 -9.30 3.15 22.31
CA SER A 343 -8.98 3.18 23.73
C SER A 343 -7.51 2.87 24.04
N TYR A 344 -6.78 2.29 23.09
CA TYR A 344 -5.38 1.86 23.26
C TYR A 344 -4.39 2.70 22.43
N ILE A 345 -4.84 3.41 21.39
CA ILE A 345 -3.97 4.25 20.54
C ILE A 345 -3.12 5.20 21.38
N GLY A 346 -1.82 5.22 21.08
CA GLY A 346 -0.81 6.05 21.74
C GLY A 346 -0.33 5.52 23.08
N GLY A 347 -0.86 4.38 23.56
CA GLY A 347 -0.38 3.71 24.77
C GLY A 347 0.66 2.63 24.46
N ASP A 348 1.56 2.41 25.42
CA ASP A 348 2.56 1.35 25.40
C ASP A 348 2.10 0.15 26.23
N TYR A 349 2.10 -1.03 25.63
CA TYR A 349 1.62 -2.25 26.25
C TYR A 349 2.54 -3.43 25.96
N THR A 350 2.57 -4.39 26.89
CA THR A 350 3.18 -5.71 26.65
C THR A 350 2.16 -6.63 26.00
N PHE A 351 2.54 -7.31 24.94
CA PHE A 351 1.75 -8.30 24.23
C PHE A 351 2.46 -9.64 24.19
N GLN A 352 1.68 -10.69 23.98
CA GLN A 352 2.16 -12.04 23.71
C GLN A 352 1.30 -12.65 22.61
N GLY A 353 1.92 -13.41 21.72
CA GLY A 353 1.21 -14.07 20.62
C GLY A 353 2.15 -14.89 19.74
N TRP A 354 1.70 -15.18 18.52
CA TRP A 354 2.45 -15.97 17.55
C TRP A 354 2.50 -15.27 16.19
N ILE A 355 3.70 -15.20 15.62
CA ILE A 355 3.92 -14.62 14.30
C ILE A 355 3.16 -15.42 13.25
N THR A 356 2.50 -14.73 12.32
CA THR A 356 1.56 -15.40 11.42
C THR A 356 2.19 -15.95 10.17
N ASP A 357 3.15 -15.21 9.64
CA ASP A 357 3.86 -15.43 8.39
C ASP A 357 5.32 -15.06 8.65
N PRO A 358 6.30 -15.71 8.02
CA PRO A 358 7.70 -15.47 8.31
C PRO A 358 8.07 -14.02 7.98
N ILE A 359 8.92 -13.43 8.82
CA ILE A 359 9.37 -12.05 8.69
C ILE A 359 10.86 -12.09 8.43
N SER A 360 11.26 -11.60 7.27
CA SER A 360 12.64 -11.65 6.81
C SER A 360 13.52 -10.61 7.52
N PRO A 361 14.83 -10.85 7.69
CA PRO A 361 15.76 -9.90 8.29
C PRO A 361 15.76 -8.50 7.67
N ASP A 362 15.39 -8.42 6.39
CA ASP A 362 15.30 -7.20 5.60
C ASP A 362 13.89 -6.59 5.57
N TYR A 363 12.94 -7.11 6.35
CA TYR A 363 11.57 -6.58 6.42
C TYR A 363 11.08 -6.48 7.86
N ASP A 364 10.63 -5.30 8.27
CA ASP A 364 10.28 -5.01 9.65
C ASP A 364 8.78 -5.19 9.95
N LYS A 365 7.94 -5.51 8.95
CA LYS A 365 6.49 -5.63 9.15
C LYS A 365 6.03 -7.08 9.06
N GLY A 366 5.02 -7.41 9.85
CA GLY A 366 4.36 -8.70 9.78
C GLY A 366 3.01 -8.66 10.46
N TYR A 367 2.60 -9.78 11.01
CA TYR A 367 1.42 -9.83 11.86
C TYR A 367 1.67 -10.77 13.03
N VAL A 368 0.95 -10.51 14.11
CA VAL A 368 0.90 -11.36 15.29
C VAL A 368 -0.54 -11.81 15.54
N GLY A 369 -0.69 -13.06 15.97
CA GLY A 369 -1.97 -13.65 16.34
C GLY A 369 -2.04 -14.11 17.79
N ASP A 370 -3.25 -14.30 18.29
CA ASP A 370 -3.53 -14.78 19.65
C ASP A 370 -3.51 -16.31 19.80
N GLY A 371 -3.17 -17.04 18.74
CA GLY A 371 -3.01 -18.49 18.74
C GLY A 371 -1.88 -18.97 17.82
N GLU A 372 -1.33 -20.13 18.14
CA GLU A 372 -0.13 -20.71 17.52
C GLU A 372 -0.28 -20.93 16.02
N ASP A 373 -1.40 -21.50 15.58
CA ASP A 373 -1.63 -21.87 14.19
C ASP A 373 -2.88 -21.20 13.61
N TYR A 374 -3.34 -21.67 12.45
CA TYR A 374 -4.56 -21.18 11.80
C TYR A 374 -5.84 -21.50 12.59
N TYR A 375 -5.90 -22.65 13.24
CA TYR A 375 -7.12 -23.17 13.89
C TYR A 375 -7.29 -22.67 15.33
N ALA A 376 -6.19 -22.32 15.99
CA ALA A 376 -6.19 -21.84 17.37
C ALA A 376 -6.38 -20.32 17.50
N ARG A 377 -6.55 -19.60 16.39
CA ARG A 377 -6.39 -18.13 16.35
C ARG A 377 -7.67 -17.42 15.96
N ASP A 378 -8.05 -16.44 16.78
CA ASP A 378 -9.27 -15.65 16.62
C ASP A 378 -8.96 -14.20 16.23
N THR A 379 -7.80 -13.67 16.64
CA THR A 379 -7.39 -12.28 16.41
C THR A 379 -6.04 -12.21 15.71
N LYS A 380 -5.90 -11.30 14.75
CA LYS A 380 -4.65 -10.97 14.06
C LYS A 380 -4.49 -9.45 13.99
N ILE A 381 -3.35 -8.94 14.45
CA ILE A 381 -3.02 -7.51 14.36
C ILE A 381 -1.69 -7.35 13.62
N ARG A 382 -1.57 -6.26 12.86
CA ARG A 382 -0.32 -5.89 12.18
C ARG A 382 0.73 -5.57 13.25
N ILE A 383 1.93 -6.09 13.10
CA ILE A 383 3.08 -5.75 13.94
C ILE A 383 4.17 -5.15 13.06
N GLN A 384 4.86 -4.14 13.58
CA GLN A 384 6.04 -3.55 12.98
C GLN A 384 7.16 -3.55 14.02
N PHE A 385 8.31 -4.11 13.66
CA PHE A 385 9.49 -4.21 14.50
C PHE A 385 10.34 -2.95 14.39
N VAL A 386 10.81 -2.48 15.53
CA VAL A 386 11.70 -1.34 15.61
C VAL A 386 13.10 -1.84 15.89
N GLY A 387 13.97 -1.73 14.89
CA GLY A 387 15.36 -2.19 14.95
C GLY A 387 15.62 -3.41 14.07
N GLU A 388 16.90 -3.63 13.73
CA GLU A 388 17.32 -4.76 12.90
C GLU A 388 17.18 -6.10 13.65
N HIS A 389 16.71 -7.12 12.95
CA HIS A 389 16.84 -8.51 13.36
C HIS A 389 17.66 -9.27 12.32
N SER A 390 18.71 -9.97 12.76
CA SER A 390 19.65 -10.64 11.86
C SER A 390 19.15 -11.97 11.30
N GLU A 391 18.08 -12.52 11.89
CA GLU A 391 17.54 -13.84 11.57
C GLU A 391 16.05 -13.71 11.24
N PHE A 392 15.52 -14.65 10.45
CA PHE A 392 14.09 -14.72 10.20
C PHE A 392 13.32 -14.91 11.51
N ILE A 393 12.19 -14.23 11.63
CA ILE A 393 11.19 -14.56 12.65
C ILE A 393 10.20 -15.51 11.98
N GLU A 394 10.14 -16.76 12.44
CA GLU A 394 9.44 -17.83 11.72
C GLU A 394 7.92 -17.78 11.94
N ALA A 395 7.17 -18.25 10.95
CA ALA A 395 5.73 -18.41 11.10
C ALA A 395 5.41 -19.39 12.25
N ASN A 396 4.41 -19.04 13.05
CA ASN A 396 4.00 -19.75 14.27
C ASN A 396 5.03 -19.71 15.40
N GLN A 397 6.08 -18.91 15.29
CA GLN A 397 6.99 -18.67 16.41
C GLN A 397 6.30 -17.80 17.46
N GLU A 398 6.37 -18.24 18.72
CA GLU A 398 5.87 -17.46 19.85
C GLU A 398 6.70 -16.18 20.00
N ILE A 399 6.03 -15.08 20.32
CA ILE A 399 6.65 -13.78 20.54
C ILE A 399 6.03 -13.08 21.74
N ARG A 400 6.87 -12.49 22.58
CA ARG A 400 6.48 -11.56 23.63
C ARG A 400 7.15 -10.22 23.37
N PHE A 401 6.39 -9.14 23.32
CA PHE A 401 6.90 -7.86 22.85
C PHE A 401 6.23 -6.68 23.55
N ASN A 402 6.97 -5.58 23.71
CA ASN A 402 6.41 -4.30 24.13
C ASN A 402 6.14 -3.48 22.87
N ALA A 403 4.90 -3.03 22.70
CA ALA A 403 4.52 -2.24 21.56
C ALA A 403 3.66 -1.02 21.91
N THR A 404 3.86 0.03 21.14
CA THR A 404 2.95 1.16 21.07
C THR A 404 1.81 0.81 20.12
N VAL A 405 0.56 1.04 20.52
CA VAL A 405 -0.59 0.83 19.64
C VAL A 405 -0.79 2.07 18.79
N LEU A 406 -0.72 1.91 17.47
CA LEU A 406 -0.85 3.00 16.50
C LEU A 406 -2.03 2.75 15.55
N TRP A 407 -2.60 3.84 15.04
CA TRP A 407 -3.47 3.79 13.86
C TRP A 407 -2.65 4.15 12.63
N SER A 408 -2.28 3.14 11.83
CA SER A 408 -1.63 3.38 10.55
C SER A 408 -2.68 3.82 9.55
N VAL A 409 -2.55 5.08 9.13
CA VAL A 409 -3.39 5.66 8.09
C VAL A 409 -3.08 5.02 6.74
N ALA A 410 -1.81 4.84 6.40
CA ALA A 410 -1.38 4.20 5.16
C ALA A 410 -1.94 2.78 5.01
N ASP A 411 -2.03 2.03 6.12
CA ASP A 411 -2.57 0.68 6.13
C ASP A 411 -4.08 0.61 6.44
N GLY A 412 -4.70 1.73 6.79
CA GLY A 412 -6.09 1.82 7.25
C GLY A 412 -6.43 0.92 8.43
N ARG A 413 -5.48 0.69 9.36
CA ARG A 413 -5.63 -0.31 10.42
C ARG A 413 -4.78 0.01 11.65
N VAL A 414 -5.02 -0.76 12.71
CA VAL A 414 -4.16 -0.77 13.90
C VAL A 414 -2.85 -1.49 13.61
N VAL A 415 -1.75 -0.89 14.04
CA VAL A 415 -0.41 -1.44 13.99
C VAL A 415 0.18 -1.44 15.39
N LEU A 416 0.77 -2.56 15.78
CA LEU A 416 1.54 -2.70 17.01
C LEU A 416 3.01 -2.46 16.67
N GLU A 417 3.55 -1.35 17.12
CA GLU A 417 4.95 -1.01 16.90
C GLU A 417 5.81 -1.60 18.02
N ALA A 418 6.43 -2.75 17.77
CA ALA A 418 7.21 -3.51 18.72
C ALA A 418 8.64 -2.97 18.86
N ARG A 419 8.98 -2.45 20.04
CA ARG A 419 10.29 -1.85 20.35
C ARG A 419 11.28 -2.78 21.03
N SER A 420 10.76 -3.81 21.67
CA SER A 420 11.57 -4.86 22.29
C SER A 420 10.77 -6.15 22.26
N TRP A 421 11.40 -7.26 21.90
CA TRP A 421 10.76 -8.56 21.85
C TRP A 421 11.68 -9.67 22.30
N ILE A 422 11.06 -10.77 22.74
CA ILE A 422 11.69 -12.06 22.96
C ILE A 422 10.92 -13.06 22.11
N LEU A 423 11.66 -13.88 21.37
CA LEU A 423 11.12 -14.97 20.60
C LEU A 423 11.16 -16.26 21.42
N GLY A 424 10.13 -17.08 21.29
CA GLY A 424 10.16 -18.48 21.69
C GLY A 424 10.99 -19.32 20.73
N ASP A 425 11.01 -20.63 20.96
CA ASP A 425 11.71 -21.57 20.09
C ASP A 425 11.13 -21.53 18.67
N ALA A 426 12.00 -21.50 17.66
CA ALA A 426 11.56 -21.57 16.27
C ALA A 426 10.86 -22.93 16.01
N PRO A 427 9.70 -22.92 15.33
CA PRO A 427 8.98 -24.15 15.02
C PRO A 427 9.76 -25.03 14.03
N PRO A 428 9.57 -26.36 14.07
CA PRO A 428 10.22 -27.26 13.12
C PRO A 428 9.71 -27.01 11.68
N PRO A 429 10.51 -27.34 10.65
CA PRO A 429 10.09 -27.22 9.26
C PRO A 429 8.80 -27.98 8.96
N SER A 430 7.95 -27.41 8.10
CA SER A 430 6.71 -28.06 7.67
C SER A 430 7.00 -29.16 6.66
N VAL A 431 6.51 -30.38 6.90
CA VAL A 431 6.76 -31.52 6.00
C VAL A 431 5.81 -31.45 4.80
N LEU A 432 6.39 -31.29 3.61
CA LEU A 432 5.68 -31.37 2.34
C LEU A 432 5.58 -32.83 1.89
N ASN A 433 4.42 -33.24 1.39
CA ASN A 433 4.22 -34.57 0.85
C ASN A 433 4.13 -34.55 -0.67
N TRP A 434 4.77 -35.52 -1.31
CA TRP A 434 4.58 -35.74 -2.74
C TRP A 434 3.14 -36.16 -3.07
N GLY A 435 2.60 -35.66 -4.18
CA GLY A 435 1.21 -35.81 -4.57
C GLY A 435 0.27 -34.73 -3.99
N ASP A 436 0.75 -33.93 -3.03
CA ASP A 436 0.10 -32.66 -2.70
C ASP A 436 0.34 -31.65 -3.83
N GLY A 437 -0.69 -30.89 -4.17
CA GLY A 437 -0.62 -29.89 -5.23
C GLY A 437 -0.48 -28.47 -4.68
N TYR A 438 -0.56 -27.51 -5.61
CA TYR A 438 -0.56 -26.07 -5.31
C TYR A 438 -1.47 -25.68 -4.15
N ASN A 439 -2.68 -26.25 -4.09
CA ASN A 439 -3.67 -25.92 -3.05
C ASN A 439 -3.20 -26.22 -1.62
N SER A 440 -2.28 -27.17 -1.45
CA SER A 440 -1.69 -27.53 -0.16
C SER A 440 -0.43 -26.71 0.10
N TRP A 441 0.52 -26.70 -0.84
CA TRP A 441 1.85 -26.12 -0.61
C TRP A 441 1.86 -24.60 -0.57
N ARG A 442 0.89 -23.92 -1.22
CA ARG A 442 0.78 -22.46 -1.19
C ARG A 442 0.66 -21.86 0.22
N TRP A 443 0.27 -22.67 1.21
CA TRP A 443 0.15 -22.23 2.60
C TRP A 443 1.49 -22.20 3.33
N ASP A 444 2.53 -22.83 2.78
CA ASP A 444 3.87 -22.90 3.34
C ASP A 444 4.88 -22.05 2.58
N LEU A 445 4.41 -21.22 1.63
CA LEU A 445 5.22 -20.21 0.97
C LEU A 445 5.89 -19.30 2.00
N GLY A 446 7.16 -19.02 1.76
CA GLY A 446 8.03 -18.26 2.65
C GLY A 446 8.44 -19.01 3.92
N LYS A 447 7.88 -20.18 4.26
CA LYS A 447 8.23 -20.93 5.49
C LYS A 447 9.37 -21.91 5.26
N MET A 448 10.03 -22.29 6.35
CA MET A 448 10.90 -23.46 6.36
C MET A 448 10.07 -24.72 6.15
N VAL A 449 10.43 -25.46 5.10
CA VAL A 449 9.79 -26.71 4.70
C VAL A 449 10.81 -27.84 4.63
N GLN A 450 10.30 -29.06 4.69
CA GLN A 450 11.06 -30.28 4.51
C GLN A 450 10.42 -31.14 3.43
N LEU A 451 11.22 -31.58 2.45
CA LEU A 451 10.78 -32.50 1.39
C LEU A 451 11.83 -33.58 1.15
N THR A 452 11.42 -34.85 1.17
CA THR A 452 12.32 -35.97 0.93
C THR A 452 12.45 -36.25 -0.56
N GLY A 453 13.65 -36.28 -1.13
CA GLY A 453 13.83 -36.64 -2.54
C GLY A 453 15.28 -36.77 -2.97
N GLU A 454 15.47 -37.02 -4.26
CA GLU A 454 16.78 -37.13 -4.90
C GLU A 454 17.05 -35.88 -5.74
N VAL A 455 18.20 -35.23 -5.52
CA VAL A 455 18.61 -34.10 -6.37
C VAL A 455 19.04 -34.60 -7.74
N VAL A 456 18.50 -33.97 -8.77
CA VAL A 456 18.83 -34.19 -10.18
C VAL A 456 19.18 -32.83 -10.79
N ALA A 457 20.31 -32.75 -11.47
CA ALA A 457 20.67 -31.58 -12.27
C ALA A 457 20.19 -31.77 -13.72
N ASP A 458 19.64 -30.72 -14.32
CA ASP A 458 19.34 -30.71 -15.75
C ASP A 458 20.54 -30.28 -16.61
N GLU A 459 20.37 -30.31 -17.93
CA GLU A 459 21.42 -29.95 -18.90
C GLU A 459 21.83 -28.47 -18.82
N ASP A 460 20.97 -27.61 -18.28
CA ASP A 460 21.18 -26.17 -18.12
C ASP A 460 21.81 -25.81 -16.75
N GLY A 461 21.99 -26.81 -15.88
CA GLY A 461 22.63 -26.68 -14.57
C GLY A 461 21.68 -26.31 -13.44
N ALA A 462 20.36 -26.22 -13.70
CA ALA A 462 19.37 -26.06 -12.65
C ALA A 462 19.16 -27.39 -11.91
N GLN A 463 18.94 -27.28 -10.59
CA GLN A 463 18.80 -28.43 -9.72
C GLN A 463 17.33 -28.65 -9.33
N TRP A 464 16.98 -29.92 -9.20
CA TRP A 464 15.61 -30.35 -8.96
C TRP A 464 15.60 -31.43 -7.88
N ILE A 465 14.72 -31.33 -6.90
CA ILE A 465 14.39 -32.46 -6.03
C ILE A 465 13.34 -33.30 -6.76
N SER A 466 13.66 -34.57 -7.02
CA SER A 466 12.79 -35.52 -7.69
C SER A 466 12.32 -36.60 -6.72
N ARG A 467 11.06 -37.02 -6.85
CA ARG A 467 10.53 -38.18 -6.12
C ARG A 467 10.95 -39.48 -6.81
N SER A 468 11.67 -40.33 -6.08
CA SER A 468 12.13 -41.64 -6.56
C SER A 468 11.00 -42.46 -7.20
N GLY A 469 11.20 -42.83 -8.46
CA GLY A 469 10.25 -43.66 -9.23
C GLY A 469 9.04 -42.90 -9.80
N SER A 470 9.07 -41.57 -9.85
CA SER A 470 8.06 -40.73 -10.51
C SER A 470 8.69 -39.60 -11.32
N ASP A 471 7.86 -38.87 -12.08
CA ASP A 471 8.27 -37.66 -12.81
C ASP A 471 7.99 -36.37 -12.00
N GLU A 472 7.53 -36.48 -10.74
CA GLU A 472 7.29 -35.33 -9.87
C GLU A 472 8.62 -34.71 -9.43
N ARG A 473 8.74 -33.39 -9.65
CA ARG A 473 9.94 -32.63 -9.28
C ARG A 473 9.59 -31.24 -8.75
N VAL A 474 10.46 -30.73 -7.90
CA VAL A 474 10.44 -29.37 -7.33
C VAL A 474 11.78 -28.74 -7.60
N CYS A 475 11.81 -27.45 -7.90
CA CYS A 475 13.06 -26.74 -8.10
C CYS A 475 13.86 -26.66 -6.78
N LEU A 476 15.19 -26.71 -6.88
CA LEU A 476 16.11 -26.54 -5.76
C LEU A 476 17.00 -25.32 -6.04
N LEU A 477 16.94 -24.33 -5.15
CA LEU A 477 17.82 -23.16 -5.18
C LEU A 477 18.87 -23.36 -4.09
N GLY A 478 20.11 -23.50 -4.50
CA GLY A 478 21.22 -23.88 -3.63
C GLY A 478 22.54 -23.28 -4.09
N ASP A 479 23.64 -23.70 -3.47
CA ASP A 479 24.99 -23.30 -3.87
C ASP A 479 25.54 -24.16 -5.01
N GLY A 480 24.81 -25.20 -5.42
CA GLY A 480 25.10 -26.11 -6.51
C GLY A 480 25.85 -27.37 -6.07
N THR A 481 26.20 -27.52 -4.79
CA THR A 481 26.88 -28.71 -4.26
C THR A 481 25.93 -29.83 -3.85
N GLU A 482 24.63 -29.55 -3.75
CA GLU A 482 23.59 -30.45 -3.25
C GLU A 482 23.48 -31.74 -4.08
N TYR A 483 23.65 -31.63 -5.40
CA TYR A 483 23.72 -32.78 -6.30
C TYR A 483 24.93 -33.70 -6.02
N LEU A 484 26.09 -33.13 -5.69
CA LEU A 484 27.29 -33.90 -5.34
C LEU A 484 27.13 -34.58 -3.98
N ASP A 485 26.49 -33.91 -3.03
CA ASP A 485 26.18 -34.46 -1.72
C ASP A 485 25.19 -35.63 -1.84
N GLN A 486 24.13 -35.49 -2.64
CA GLN A 486 23.18 -36.56 -2.96
C GLN A 486 23.88 -37.78 -3.58
N LEU A 487 24.81 -37.57 -4.53
CA LEU A 487 25.58 -38.66 -5.15
C LEU A 487 26.48 -39.40 -4.15
N SER A 488 26.96 -38.71 -3.11
CA SER A 488 27.78 -39.31 -2.06
C SER A 488 26.96 -40.19 -1.09
N ILE A 489 25.70 -39.83 -0.87
CA ILE A 489 24.78 -40.52 0.04
C ILE A 489 24.14 -41.74 -0.64
N GLY A 490 23.73 -41.60 -1.90
CA GLY A 490 23.22 -42.71 -2.73
C GLY A 490 21.79 -43.19 -2.39
N GLU A 491 21.09 -42.49 -1.50
CA GLU A 491 19.69 -42.72 -1.11
C GLU A 491 18.95 -41.37 -0.98
N PRO A 492 17.61 -41.31 -1.12
CA PRO A 492 16.86 -40.06 -0.97
C PRO A 492 17.11 -39.37 0.37
N VAL A 493 17.25 -38.05 0.36
CA VAL A 493 17.58 -37.23 1.53
C VAL A 493 16.43 -36.29 1.85
N GLU A 494 16.33 -35.90 3.12
CA GLU A 494 15.43 -34.83 3.58
C GLU A 494 16.06 -33.48 3.30
N TRP A 495 15.49 -32.73 2.35
CA TRP A 495 15.91 -31.37 2.03
C TRP A 495 15.12 -30.38 2.87
N VAL A 496 15.82 -29.53 3.60
CA VAL A 496 15.23 -28.49 4.45
C VAL A 496 15.64 -27.14 3.90
N GLY A 497 14.66 -26.32 3.56
CA GLY A 497 14.86 -24.99 2.99
C GLY A 497 13.58 -24.17 3.01
N ARG A 498 13.63 -22.92 2.54
CA ARG A 498 12.48 -22.03 2.48
C ARG A 498 11.71 -22.24 1.18
N LEU A 499 10.39 -22.40 1.26
CA LEU A 499 9.56 -22.58 0.06
C LEU A 499 9.35 -21.23 -0.63
N SER A 500 9.66 -21.12 -1.91
CA SER A 500 9.37 -19.95 -2.76
C SER A 500 8.64 -20.36 -4.02
N MET A 501 8.16 -19.38 -4.79
CA MET A 501 7.67 -19.58 -6.15
C MET A 501 8.54 -18.79 -7.12
N GLU A 502 9.08 -19.48 -8.12
CA GLU A 502 9.92 -18.88 -9.16
C GLU A 502 9.37 -19.21 -10.55
N GLU A 503 9.59 -18.30 -11.50
CA GLU A 503 9.41 -18.62 -12.92
C GLU A 503 10.72 -19.16 -13.49
N ILE A 504 10.73 -20.46 -13.80
CA ILE A 504 11.89 -21.11 -14.41
C ILE A 504 11.56 -21.51 -15.84
N GLY A 505 12.35 -20.96 -16.77
CA GLY A 505 12.24 -21.22 -18.20
C GLY A 505 11.37 -20.19 -18.95
N SER A 506 11.28 -20.36 -20.27
CA SER A 506 10.63 -19.42 -21.20
C SER A 506 9.09 -19.50 -21.26
N ASP A 507 8.48 -20.45 -20.55
CA ASP A 507 7.06 -20.76 -20.68
C ASP A 507 6.17 -20.08 -19.62
N SER A 508 6.70 -19.17 -18.79
CA SER A 508 5.92 -18.32 -17.86
C SER A 508 5.02 -19.08 -16.88
N SER A 509 5.44 -20.27 -16.43
CA SER A 509 4.76 -21.04 -15.39
C SER A 509 5.54 -20.94 -14.08
N ALA A 510 4.98 -20.22 -13.10
CA ALA A 510 5.49 -20.22 -11.74
C ALA A 510 5.47 -21.63 -11.15
N MET A 511 6.56 -22.03 -10.50
CA MET A 511 6.72 -23.33 -9.87
C MET A 511 7.28 -23.18 -8.47
N PHE A 512 6.98 -24.15 -7.59
CA PHE A 512 7.57 -24.18 -6.26
C PHE A 512 9.06 -24.51 -6.34
N CYS A 513 9.83 -23.76 -5.57
CA CYS A 513 11.26 -23.96 -5.34
C CYS A 513 11.51 -24.11 -3.83
N ILE A 514 12.49 -24.94 -3.46
CA ILE A 514 13.02 -24.99 -2.10
C ILE A 514 14.37 -24.29 -2.12
N ASP A 515 14.50 -23.21 -1.35
CA ASP A 515 15.73 -22.44 -1.19
C ASP A 515 16.50 -22.92 0.04
N VAL A 516 17.66 -23.53 -0.19
CA VAL A 516 18.54 -24.09 0.85
C VAL A 516 19.77 -23.22 1.13
N ARG A 517 19.83 -22.02 0.55
CA ARG A 517 20.96 -21.08 0.68
C ARG A 517 21.06 -20.40 2.05
#